data_AF-A0A2P8E4N7-F1
#
_entry.id   AF-A0A2P8E4N7-F1
#
_cell.length_a   1.000
_cell.length_b   1.000
_cell.length_c   1.000
_cell.angle_alpha   90.00
_cell.angle_beta   90.00
_cell.angle_gamma   90.00
#
_symmetry.space_group_name_H-M   'P 1'
#
loop_
_entity.id
_entity.type
_entity.pdbx_description
1 polymer ?
#
loop_
_entity_poly.entity_id
_entity_poly.type
_entity_poly.pdbx_seq_one_letter_code
_entity_poly.pdbx_strand_id
1 'polypeptide(L)'
;MNSIFKFILFSVLTLGMGFKVLAIDPNKPDLRDGTCVNCKGNANNYSILNVYFSNSSGSPNDVCATSGPYFISILYTSNANSSIHNFRLIADILKKDRVSNNVINEYYMNHFVGTVPPCSTGTCIITVPLPAGFTVDCNNEYYELNNPMVAWTNNNNNNLRDSYRCQNYPAAQCLNQPSIPIEVGTLAYSFGPVFACFQEDLNQTNVSFVITSLFGGNPTLGYNVSWSFQLPNGTTQTSTSFNPTVWNLNEGSQVTATLTVTQGSISGSAIVNVVTVPSSLNFEDVILNVTSIDSDEDRPTGVIDVTFKEGDYFYFWSSLDYPGFYSEESKIESLSPGTYRLTTIDNETGTCRIDEFDIAARILPVEMEQLKAHFLNESRSTKITWSTTKEWESSHFEIERSLQGLNFEKIGEVNAAGWSNILLDYFFEDDKLPLGSANILYRIKQVDLMGNFHYSKILSVRTIGVEFTTGVWRAYPNPSRDNKLRISLLDSEQYDDEVITFRLIHPSAQTQAMAVRSESEMNEQLSQMITRIPKGVFVVEIQWGQKVEHIKVLKQ
;
A
#
# COMPACT_ATOMS: atom_id res chain seq x y z
N MET A 1 51.98 -8.88 -27.86
CA MET A 1 53.39 -8.58 -27.52
C MET A 1 53.37 -7.39 -26.56
N ASN A 2 53.68 -7.61 -25.28
CA ASN A 2 54.04 -6.70 -24.16
C ASN A 2 53.38 -5.31 -24.05
N SER A 3 52.82 -4.88 -22.91
CA SER A 3 53.43 -4.67 -21.56
C SER A 3 52.28 -4.66 -20.53
N ILE A 4 52.22 -5.42 -19.43
CA ILE A 4 53.05 -5.49 -18.21
C ILE A 4 53.32 -4.12 -17.56
N PHE A 5 52.48 -3.75 -16.59
CA PHE A 5 52.88 -2.99 -15.41
C PHE A 5 52.40 -3.75 -14.16
N LYS A 6 53.33 -4.42 -13.48
CA LYS A 6 53.14 -5.04 -12.17
C LYS A 6 53.36 -3.96 -11.11
N PHE A 7 52.35 -3.66 -10.29
CA PHE A 7 52.57 -3.01 -9.01
C PHE A 7 53.04 -4.06 -8.00
N ILE A 8 54.25 -3.85 -7.48
CA ILE A 8 54.87 -4.65 -6.44
C ILE A 8 54.19 -4.27 -5.11
N LEU A 9 53.54 -5.25 -4.48
CA LEU A 9 53.03 -5.18 -3.13
C LEU A 9 54.23 -5.12 -2.17
N PHE A 10 54.54 -3.96 -1.61
CA PHE A 10 55.43 -3.86 -0.45
C PHE A 10 54.62 -4.22 0.79
N SER A 11 54.70 -5.47 1.21
CA SER A 11 54.31 -5.90 2.55
C SER A 11 55.32 -5.33 3.55
N VAL A 12 55.05 -4.13 4.05
CA VAL A 12 55.68 -3.66 5.29
C VAL A 12 54.99 -4.40 6.42
N LEU A 13 55.67 -5.41 6.96
CA LEU A 13 55.35 -5.96 8.29
C LEU A 13 55.60 -4.86 9.31
N THR A 14 54.60 -4.02 9.57
CA THR A 14 54.52 -3.33 10.86
C THR A 14 54.12 -4.38 11.89
N LEU A 15 55.07 -4.78 12.74
CA LEU A 15 54.73 -5.34 14.05
C LEU A 15 53.99 -4.23 14.82
N GLY A 16 52.68 -4.12 14.59
CA GLY A 16 51.80 -3.36 15.45
C GLY A 16 51.74 -4.08 16.78
N MET A 17 52.19 -3.41 17.86
CA MET A 17 51.71 -3.72 19.20
C MET A 17 50.19 -3.60 19.15
N GLY A 18 49.49 -4.73 18.99
CA GLY A 18 48.04 -4.76 19.03
C GLY A 18 47.61 -4.35 20.44
N PHE A 19 47.10 -3.13 20.57
CA PHE A 19 46.41 -2.73 21.79
C PHE A 19 45.20 -3.66 21.95
N LYS A 20 45.11 -4.31 23.10
CA LYS A 20 44.00 -5.20 23.43
C LYS A 20 42.81 -4.31 23.78
N VAL A 21 41.82 -4.21 22.89
CA VAL A 21 40.57 -3.49 23.13
C VAL A 21 39.93 -4.03 24.41
N LEU A 22 39.69 -3.16 25.39
CA LEU A 22 39.04 -3.54 26.65
C LEU A 22 37.53 -3.37 26.49
N ALA A 23 36.79 -4.47 26.41
CA ALA A 23 35.34 -4.42 26.37
C ALA A 23 34.78 -3.85 27.69
N ILE A 24 33.87 -2.89 27.59
CA ILE A 24 33.18 -2.28 28.74
C ILE A 24 32.32 -3.33 29.46
N ASP A 25 31.75 -4.28 28.72
CA ASP A 25 31.18 -5.52 29.25
C ASP A 25 31.90 -6.72 28.61
N PRO A 26 32.74 -7.44 29.36
CA PRO A 26 33.50 -8.57 28.82
C PRO A 26 32.64 -9.76 28.39
N ASN A 27 31.35 -9.79 28.73
CA ASN A 27 30.41 -10.84 28.31
C ASN A 27 29.69 -10.51 26.99
N LYS A 28 29.91 -9.33 26.41
CA LYS A 28 29.25 -8.90 25.16
C LYS A 28 30.28 -8.93 24.03
N PRO A 29 30.01 -9.62 22.91
CA PRO A 29 30.94 -9.70 21.78
C PRO A 29 31.11 -8.34 21.10
N ASP A 30 32.27 -8.11 20.48
CA ASP A 30 32.46 -7.01 19.53
C ASP A 30 31.71 -7.35 18.24
N LEU A 31 30.70 -6.55 17.95
CA LEU A 31 29.78 -6.77 16.83
C LEU A 31 30.32 -6.23 15.50
N ARG A 32 31.53 -5.67 15.46
CA ARG A 32 32.13 -5.12 14.24
C ARG A 32 33.01 -6.11 13.48
N ASP A 33 33.42 -7.21 14.11
CA ASP A 33 34.27 -8.23 13.48
C ASP A 33 33.43 -9.26 12.72
N GLY A 34 33.72 -9.45 11.43
CA GLY A 34 33.22 -10.52 10.57
C GLY A 34 31.69 -10.63 10.39
N THR A 35 31.17 -10.19 9.24
CA THR A 35 29.78 -10.27 8.71
C THR A 35 28.82 -9.13 9.01
N CYS A 36 29.19 -8.17 9.86
CA CYS A 36 28.43 -6.93 10.06
C CYS A 36 28.72 -5.90 8.95
N VAL A 37 28.77 -6.37 7.70
CA VAL A 37 29.14 -5.56 6.53
C VAL A 37 27.89 -4.85 6.02
N ASN A 38 27.96 -3.52 6.09
CA ASN A 38 27.04 -2.51 5.58
C ASN A 38 25.60 -2.53 6.13
N CYS A 39 25.42 -1.75 7.19
CA CYS A 39 24.33 -0.79 7.40
C CYS A 39 23.32 -0.75 6.25
N LYS A 40 22.24 -1.53 6.38
CA LYS A 40 21.22 -1.67 5.33
C LYS A 40 20.15 -0.61 5.54
N GLY A 41 20.16 0.41 4.69
CA GLY A 41 19.23 1.54 4.75
C GLY A 41 19.80 2.74 5.51
N ASN A 42 20.42 3.65 4.74
CA ASN A 42 21.09 4.85 5.23
C ASN A 42 20.08 5.99 5.49
N ALA A 43 19.03 5.77 6.29
CA ALA A 43 18.26 6.93 6.76
C ALA A 43 18.94 7.44 8.03
N ASN A 44 19.40 8.69 8.01
CA ASN A 44 19.91 9.38 9.19
C ASN A 44 18.75 9.75 10.13
N ASN A 45 17.99 8.75 10.60
CA ASN A 45 16.87 8.99 11.50
C ASN A 45 17.35 9.44 12.86
N TYR A 46 18.54 9.06 13.30
CA TYR A 46 19.12 9.46 14.58
C TYR A 46 20.42 10.20 14.32
N SER A 47 20.78 11.13 15.19
CA SER A 47 22.07 11.80 15.14
C SER A 47 22.55 12.07 16.55
N ILE A 48 23.75 11.60 16.86
CA ILE A 48 24.42 11.96 18.11
C ILE A 48 24.91 13.39 17.94
N LEU A 49 24.42 14.27 18.81
CA LEU A 49 24.74 15.69 18.82
C LEU A 49 26.00 15.93 19.65
N ASN A 50 25.97 15.47 20.90
CA ASN A 50 27.02 15.72 21.89
C ASN A 50 27.25 14.49 22.77
N VAL A 51 28.46 14.36 23.28
CA VAL A 51 28.82 13.38 24.30
C VAL A 51 29.58 14.11 25.41
N TYR A 52 29.17 13.93 26.65
CA TYR A 52 29.83 14.57 27.79
C TYR A 52 29.84 13.67 29.00
N PHE A 53 30.80 13.92 29.88
CA PHE A 53 30.83 13.24 31.16
C PHE A 53 29.70 13.70 32.08
N SER A 54 29.04 12.74 32.72
CA SER A 54 27.84 12.97 33.52
C SER A 54 27.81 12.10 34.77
N ASN A 55 26.81 12.34 35.61
CA ASN A 55 26.42 11.44 36.69
C ASN A 55 25.39 10.40 36.19
N SER A 56 24.93 9.51 37.08
CA SER A 56 23.97 8.45 36.71
C SER A 56 22.61 8.96 36.23
N SER A 57 22.23 10.20 36.55
CA SER A 57 21.00 10.84 36.05
C SER A 57 21.20 11.57 34.72
N GLY A 58 22.40 11.52 34.15
CA GLY A 58 22.77 12.19 32.91
C GLY A 58 22.99 13.70 33.03
N SER A 59 23.08 14.22 34.26
CA SER A 59 23.45 15.61 34.48
C SER A 59 24.97 15.76 34.33
N PRO A 60 25.45 16.84 33.70
CA PRO A 60 26.88 17.07 33.53
C PRO A 60 27.59 17.04 34.89
N ASN A 61 28.72 16.36 34.94
CA ASN A 61 29.51 16.21 36.16
C ASN A 61 30.94 16.67 35.90
N ASP A 62 31.53 17.39 36.85
CA ASP A 62 32.95 17.71 36.82
C ASP A 62 33.73 16.45 37.23
N VAL A 63 34.08 15.66 36.22
CA VAL A 63 34.84 14.42 36.40
C VAL A 63 36.30 14.65 36.77
N CYS A 64 36.80 15.89 36.63
CA CYS A 64 38.15 16.26 37.07
C CYS A 64 38.20 16.46 38.60
N ALA A 65 37.07 16.83 39.20
CA ALA A 65 36.96 17.12 40.64
C ALA A 65 36.36 15.97 41.46
N THR A 66 35.85 14.91 40.81
CA THR A 66 35.11 13.83 41.48
C THR A 66 35.69 12.45 41.16
N SER A 67 35.67 11.55 42.16
CA SER A 67 36.01 10.14 42.00
C SER A 67 34.75 9.29 42.20
N GLY A 68 34.54 8.30 41.34
CA GLY A 68 33.33 7.47 41.39
C GLY A 68 33.06 6.75 40.07
N PRO A 69 31.93 6.04 39.96
CA PRO A 69 31.50 5.51 38.68
C PRO A 69 31.27 6.68 37.72
N TYR A 70 32.04 6.72 36.66
CA TYR A 70 31.90 7.70 35.61
C TYR A 70 30.78 7.27 34.66
N PHE A 71 30.01 8.24 34.19
CA PHE A 71 29.02 8.04 33.14
C PHE A 71 29.36 8.97 31.98
N ILE A 72 28.97 8.54 30.79
CA ILE A 72 28.85 9.45 29.66
C ILE A 72 27.37 9.62 29.34
N SER A 73 26.99 10.83 28.99
CA SER A 73 25.67 11.12 28.46
C SER A 73 25.78 11.52 27.02
N ILE A 74 24.93 10.92 26.21
CA ILE A 74 24.87 11.06 24.77
C ILE A 74 23.59 11.80 24.48
N LEU A 75 23.76 13.05 24.04
CA LEU A 75 22.68 13.87 23.55
C LEU A 75 22.43 13.50 22.09
N TYR A 76 21.20 13.15 21.75
CA TYR A 76 20.82 12.80 20.39
C TYR A 76 19.52 13.51 19.99
N THR A 77 19.31 13.61 18.68
CA THR A 77 18.04 14.01 18.07
C THR A 77 17.62 12.94 17.06
N SER A 78 16.34 12.92 16.68
CA SER A 78 15.88 12.00 15.64
C SER A 78 14.71 12.54 14.83
N ASN A 79 14.62 12.14 13.57
CA ASN A 79 13.50 12.45 12.68
C ASN A 79 12.44 11.33 12.64
N ALA A 80 12.51 10.34 13.53
CA ALA A 80 11.51 9.29 13.62
C ALA A 80 10.13 9.85 14.01
N ASN A 81 9.06 9.24 13.51
CA ASN A 81 7.68 9.64 13.79
C ASN A 81 7.08 8.97 15.04
N SER A 82 7.76 7.95 15.59
CA SER A 82 7.30 7.18 16.74
C SER A 82 8.49 6.69 17.58
N SER A 83 8.20 6.14 18.76
CA SER A 83 9.25 5.50 19.57
C SER A 83 9.76 4.26 18.87
N ILE A 84 11.05 3.99 19.02
CA ILE A 84 11.70 2.80 18.47
C ILE A 84 12.12 1.87 19.61
N HIS A 85 12.23 0.58 19.29
CA HIS A 85 12.45 -0.48 20.24
C HIS A 85 13.79 -1.18 20.01
N ASN A 86 14.29 -1.86 21.05
CA ASN A 86 15.57 -2.57 21.04
C ASN A 86 16.79 -1.72 20.59
N PHE A 87 16.78 -0.43 20.92
CA PHE A 87 17.87 0.49 20.66
C PHE A 87 19.15 0.03 21.36
N ARG A 88 20.22 -0.05 20.59
CA ARG A 88 21.55 -0.45 21.04
C ARG A 88 22.58 0.54 20.49
N LEU A 89 23.51 0.95 21.33
CA LEU A 89 24.61 1.82 21.00
C LEU A 89 25.92 1.03 21.03
N ILE A 90 26.72 1.17 19.99
CA ILE A 90 28.00 0.51 19.81
C ILE A 90 29.02 1.58 19.46
N ALA A 91 30.14 1.67 20.16
CA ALA A 91 31.16 2.69 19.91
C ALA A 91 32.47 2.30 20.60
N ASP A 92 33.57 2.99 20.28
CA ASP A 92 34.75 3.00 21.14
C ASP A 92 34.83 4.29 21.92
N ILE A 93 35.34 4.23 23.14
CA ILE A 93 35.85 5.41 23.83
C ILE A 93 37.37 5.37 23.69
N LEU A 94 37.91 6.30 22.93
CA LEU A 94 39.34 6.50 22.80
C LEU A 94 39.81 7.46 23.88
N LYS A 95 40.85 7.04 24.58
CA LYS A 95 41.62 7.84 25.52
C LYS A 95 42.94 8.19 24.84
N LYS A 96 43.21 9.47 24.62
CA LYS A 96 44.33 9.97 23.82
C LYS A 96 45.19 10.93 24.62
N ASP A 97 46.47 11.00 24.26
CA ASP A 97 47.39 11.99 24.79
C ASP A 97 47.08 13.36 24.17
N ARG A 98 46.89 14.38 25.00
CA ARG A 98 46.41 15.71 24.57
C ARG A 98 47.42 16.45 23.69
N VAL A 99 48.71 16.16 23.80
CA VAL A 99 49.77 16.86 23.05
C VAL A 99 50.07 16.17 21.73
N SER A 100 50.26 14.85 21.76
CA SER A 100 50.64 14.04 20.60
C SER A 100 49.45 13.51 19.81
N ASN A 101 48.24 13.57 20.37
CA ASN A 101 46.99 13.03 19.81
C ASN A 101 47.03 11.50 19.58
N ASN A 102 48.00 10.80 20.17
CA ASN A 102 48.12 9.35 20.06
C ASN A 102 47.12 8.65 20.99
N VAL A 103 46.57 7.51 20.55
CA VAL A 103 45.70 6.66 21.39
C VAL A 103 46.52 6.02 22.50
N ILE A 104 46.13 6.27 23.74
CA ILE A 104 46.67 5.67 24.96
C ILE A 104 45.94 4.35 25.23
N ASN A 105 44.60 4.41 25.34
CA ASN A 105 43.74 3.26 25.59
C ASN A 105 42.46 3.35 24.74
N GLU A 106 41.83 2.20 24.53
CA GLU A 106 40.56 2.06 23.80
C GLU A 106 39.61 1.15 24.57
N TYR A 107 38.37 1.61 24.74
CA TYR A 107 37.31 0.87 25.44
C TYR A 107 36.13 0.63 24.52
N TYR A 108 35.82 -0.63 24.25
CA TYR A 108 34.70 -1.00 23.38
C TYR A 108 33.37 -1.00 24.13
N MET A 109 32.40 -0.25 23.61
CA MET A 109 31.05 -0.11 24.14
C MET A 109 30.04 -0.89 23.30
N ASN A 110 29.22 -1.69 23.97
CA ASN A 110 28.04 -2.34 23.40
C ASN A 110 26.90 -2.25 24.42
N HIS A 111 26.15 -1.16 24.38
CA HIS A 111 25.16 -0.81 25.39
C HIS A 111 23.73 -0.96 24.85
N PHE A 112 22.91 -1.77 25.53
CA PHE A 112 21.48 -1.91 25.22
C PHE A 112 20.67 -0.89 26.01
N VAL A 113 19.96 -0.02 25.30
CA VAL A 113 19.16 1.07 25.87
C VAL A 113 17.69 0.67 25.99
N GLY A 114 17.17 -0.12 25.04
CA GLY A 114 15.77 -0.56 25.02
C GLY A 114 14.89 0.32 24.14
N THR A 115 13.85 0.93 24.71
CA THR A 115 12.95 1.81 23.94
C THR A 115 13.38 3.25 24.07
N VAL A 116 13.53 3.96 22.95
CA VAL A 116 13.87 5.39 22.95
C VAL A 116 12.81 6.21 22.20
N PRO A 117 12.48 7.44 22.67
CA PRO A 117 11.53 8.31 22.01
C PRO A 117 12.10 8.92 20.71
N PRO A 118 11.23 9.42 19.81
CA PRO A 118 11.62 9.98 18.52
C PRO A 118 12.36 11.31 18.61
N CYS A 119 12.10 12.14 19.63
CA CYS A 119 12.84 13.39 19.87
C CYS A 119 12.92 14.34 18.66
N SER A 120 11.84 14.45 17.88
CA SER A 120 11.79 15.19 16.60
C SER A 120 11.75 16.71 16.72
N THR A 121 11.35 17.23 17.88
CA THR A 121 11.24 18.68 18.13
C THR A 121 12.26 19.17 19.17
N GLY A 122 13.26 18.35 19.54
CA GLY A 122 14.19 18.67 20.60
C GLY A 122 15.34 17.67 20.70
N THR A 123 15.87 17.51 21.92
CA THR A 123 17.00 16.63 22.20
C THR A 123 16.66 15.65 23.32
N CYS A 124 17.29 14.49 23.30
CA CYS A 124 17.13 13.44 24.28
C CYS A 124 18.48 12.92 24.74
N ILE A 125 18.52 12.33 25.94
CA ILE A 125 19.76 11.89 26.59
C ILE A 125 19.70 10.39 26.84
N ILE A 126 20.78 9.71 26.47
CA ILE A 126 21.08 8.34 26.88
C ILE A 126 22.30 8.40 27.79
N THR A 127 22.23 7.78 28.96
CA THR A 127 23.35 7.74 29.92
C THR A 127 23.93 6.35 29.98
N VAL A 128 25.23 6.22 29.71
CA VAL A 128 25.97 4.96 29.67
C VAL A 128 26.99 4.93 30.81
N PRO A 129 26.98 3.90 31.67
CA PRO A 129 28.03 3.73 32.69
C PRO A 129 29.35 3.32 32.04
N LEU A 130 30.46 3.90 32.51
CA LEU A 130 31.81 3.48 32.15
C LEU A 130 32.29 2.32 33.03
N PRO A 131 33.30 1.55 32.59
CA PRO A 131 33.83 0.42 33.36
C PRO A 131 34.29 0.80 34.77
N ALA A 132 34.17 -0.15 35.70
CA ALA A 132 34.77 -0.01 37.02
C ALA A 132 36.29 0.17 36.88
N GLY A 133 36.83 1.25 37.46
CA GLY A 133 38.26 1.60 37.38
C GLY A 133 38.65 2.46 36.19
N PHE A 134 37.70 2.93 35.36
CA PHE A 134 37.98 4.00 34.41
C PHE A 134 38.43 5.26 35.18
N THR A 135 39.52 5.90 34.77
CA THR A 135 40.07 7.10 35.42
C THR A 135 40.28 8.21 34.41
N VAL A 136 39.93 9.44 34.80
CA VAL A 136 40.05 10.64 33.96
C VAL A 136 41.21 11.51 34.41
N ASP A 137 42.21 11.78 33.56
CA ASP A 137 43.19 12.87 33.75
C ASP A 137 42.92 14.00 32.75
N CYS A 138 42.24 15.04 33.23
CA CYS A 138 41.85 16.18 32.40
C CYS A 138 43.01 17.05 31.91
N ASN A 139 44.19 16.96 32.53
CA ASN A 139 45.32 17.84 32.18
C ASN A 139 46.08 17.33 30.97
N ASN A 140 46.28 16.01 30.89
CA ASN A 140 47.14 15.40 29.87
C ASN A 140 46.38 14.56 28.85
N GLU A 141 45.11 14.24 29.11
CA GLU A 141 44.36 13.29 28.29
C GLU A 141 43.15 13.95 27.64
N TYR A 142 42.80 13.43 26.46
CA TYR A 142 41.68 13.84 25.62
C TYR A 142 40.82 12.61 25.32
N TYR A 143 39.50 12.79 25.27
CA TYR A 143 38.54 11.69 25.16
C TYR A 143 37.64 11.89 23.92
N GLU A 144 37.42 10.84 23.15
CA GLU A 144 36.49 10.85 22.01
C GLU A 144 35.68 9.56 21.93
N LEU A 145 34.41 9.68 21.57
CA LEU A 145 33.55 8.58 21.16
C LEU A 145 33.80 8.30 19.68
N ASN A 146 34.45 7.18 19.38
CA ASN A 146 34.86 6.82 18.03
C ASN A 146 33.94 5.76 17.42
N ASN A 147 33.75 5.84 16.09
CA ASN A 147 32.90 4.94 15.31
C ASN A 147 31.53 4.62 15.95
N PRO A 148 30.76 5.62 16.41
CA PRO A 148 29.50 5.36 17.05
C PRO A 148 28.46 4.86 16.05
N MET A 149 27.90 3.69 16.32
CA MET A 149 26.82 3.05 15.59
C MET A 149 25.63 2.84 16.52
N VAL A 150 24.41 3.02 16.02
CA VAL A 150 23.20 2.61 16.74
C VAL A 150 22.44 1.58 15.92
N ALA A 151 21.67 0.71 16.58
CA ALA A 151 20.86 -0.30 15.92
C ALA A 151 19.53 -0.45 16.65
N TRP A 152 18.43 -0.62 15.91
CA TRP A 152 17.08 -0.66 16.48
C TRP A 152 16.08 -1.36 15.57
N THR A 153 14.84 -1.49 16.06
CA THR A 153 13.68 -2.02 15.34
C THR A 153 12.43 -1.19 15.68
N ASN A 154 11.52 -1.03 14.71
CA ASN A 154 10.21 -0.41 14.95
C ASN A 154 9.19 -1.38 15.60
N ASN A 155 9.58 -2.65 15.76
CA ASN A 155 8.78 -3.72 16.35
C ASN A 155 9.30 -4.10 17.74
N ASN A 156 8.39 -4.24 18.71
CA ASN A 156 8.66 -4.65 20.09
C ASN A 156 8.46 -6.15 20.35
N ASN A 157 8.03 -6.94 19.36
CA ASN A 157 7.66 -8.35 19.53
C ASN A 157 8.84 -9.26 19.92
N ASN A 158 10.09 -8.84 19.68
CA ASN A 158 11.30 -9.59 20.03
C ASN A 158 12.14 -8.84 21.07
N ASN A 159 12.59 -9.53 22.11
CA ASN A 159 13.55 -9.02 23.08
C ASN A 159 14.98 -9.34 22.61
N LEU A 160 15.72 -8.31 22.19
CA LEU A 160 17.08 -8.44 21.65
C LEU A 160 18.18 -7.98 22.64
N ARG A 161 17.89 -8.01 23.95
CA ARG A 161 18.85 -7.60 24.99
C ARG A 161 20.10 -8.50 25.07
N ASP A 162 19.92 -9.81 25.05
CA ASP A 162 20.98 -10.78 25.36
C ASP A 162 21.33 -11.77 24.24
N SER A 163 20.43 -11.98 23.26
CA SER A 163 20.58 -12.99 22.19
C SER A 163 20.77 -12.39 20.79
N TYR A 164 21.35 -11.19 20.71
CA TYR A 164 21.46 -10.41 19.47
C TYR A 164 22.65 -10.82 18.58
N ARG A 165 22.44 -10.89 17.26
CA ARG A 165 23.46 -10.96 16.21
C ARG A 165 23.20 -9.88 15.14
N CYS A 166 24.21 -9.45 14.40
CA CYS A 166 24.12 -8.32 13.45
C CYS A 166 22.91 -8.33 12.49
N GLN A 167 22.42 -9.50 12.08
CA GLN A 167 21.28 -9.63 11.14
C GLN A 167 19.91 -9.74 11.83
N ASN A 168 19.84 -9.66 13.16
CA ASN A 168 18.56 -9.77 13.88
C ASN A 168 17.70 -8.50 13.81
N TYR A 169 18.21 -7.40 13.25
CA TYR A 169 17.43 -6.20 13.00
C TYR A 169 17.01 -6.14 11.51
N PRO A 170 15.71 -6.13 11.20
CA PRO A 170 15.22 -6.12 9.82
C PRO A 170 15.48 -4.81 9.06
N ALA A 171 15.83 -3.72 9.76
CA ALA A 171 16.09 -2.39 9.18
C ALA A 171 17.06 -1.56 10.05
N ALA A 172 18.12 -2.18 10.62
CA ALA A 172 19.06 -1.43 11.44
C ALA A 172 19.85 -0.42 10.59
N GLN A 173 19.70 0.86 10.92
CA GLN A 173 20.49 1.92 10.30
C GLN A 173 21.69 2.17 11.20
N CYS A 174 22.90 1.94 10.70
CA CYS A 174 24.07 2.39 11.46
C CYS A 174 24.25 3.89 11.25
N LEU A 175 24.58 4.59 12.32
CA LEU A 175 25.15 5.92 12.23
C LEU A 175 26.60 5.77 11.78
N ASN A 176 26.97 6.42 10.69
CA ASN A 176 28.37 6.51 10.25
C ASN A 176 28.83 7.95 10.51
N GLN A 177 29.02 8.29 11.79
CA GLN A 177 29.45 9.63 12.22
C GLN A 177 30.96 9.63 12.53
N PRO A 178 31.67 10.75 12.27
CA PRO A 178 33.05 10.92 12.71
C PRO A 178 33.15 10.88 14.23
N SER A 179 34.37 10.65 14.74
CA SER A 179 34.64 10.59 16.19
C SER A 179 34.17 11.88 16.88
N ILE A 180 33.46 11.74 18.00
CA ILE A 180 32.81 12.84 18.73
C ILE A 180 33.62 13.14 20.01
N PRO A 181 34.16 14.35 20.19
CA PRO A 181 34.85 14.73 21.42
C PRO A 181 33.97 14.59 22.67
N ILE A 182 34.54 14.09 23.77
CA ILE A 182 33.87 13.99 25.09
C ILE A 182 34.45 15.08 26.01
N GLU A 183 34.22 16.36 25.69
CA GLU A 183 34.78 17.49 26.46
C GLU A 183 33.81 18.69 26.55
N VAL A 184 34.02 19.51 27.58
CA VAL A 184 33.34 20.80 27.76
C VAL A 184 34.17 21.91 27.08
N GLY A 185 34.07 22.01 25.74
CA GLY A 185 34.83 22.95 24.91
C GLY A 185 34.06 24.22 24.50
N THR A 186 34.63 25.06 23.63
CA THR A 186 33.89 26.13 22.93
C THR A 186 32.82 25.53 22.03
N LEU A 187 31.66 26.20 21.94
CA LEU A 187 30.54 25.74 21.11
C LEU A 187 30.99 25.53 19.66
N ALA A 188 30.98 24.29 19.20
CA ALA A 188 31.33 23.89 17.85
C ALA A 188 30.23 23.00 17.28
N TYR A 189 29.90 23.22 16.02
CA TYR A 189 28.85 22.46 15.36
C TYR A 189 29.11 22.33 13.87
N SER A 190 28.39 21.42 13.24
CA SER A 190 28.30 21.28 11.79
C SER A 190 26.94 20.69 11.42
N PHE A 191 26.56 20.81 10.16
CA PHE A 191 25.33 20.23 9.66
C PHE A 191 25.52 19.70 8.24
N GLY A 192 24.65 18.78 7.85
CA GLY A 192 24.59 18.21 6.51
C GLY A 192 23.15 18.07 6.01
N PRO A 193 22.94 18.01 4.68
CA PRO A 193 21.65 17.72 4.11
C PRO A 193 21.35 16.21 4.09
N VAL A 194 20.08 15.87 4.25
CA VAL A 194 19.52 14.54 4.03
C VAL A 194 18.38 14.68 3.03
N PHE A 195 18.56 14.07 1.87
CA PHE A 195 17.59 14.10 0.79
C PHE A 195 16.55 12.98 1.01
N ALA A 196 15.27 13.31 0.93
CA ALA A 196 14.23 12.30 0.80
C ALA A 196 14.39 11.59 -0.55
N CYS A 197 13.98 10.34 -0.64
CA CYS A 197 13.98 9.64 -1.92
C CYS A 197 13.04 10.34 -2.90
N PHE A 198 13.47 10.44 -4.15
CA PHE A 198 12.62 10.90 -5.24
C PHE A 198 11.45 9.94 -5.39
N GLN A 199 10.26 10.50 -5.55
CA GLN A 199 9.06 9.73 -5.86
C GLN A 199 8.97 9.54 -7.37
N GLU A 200 8.21 8.51 -7.77
CA GLU A 200 7.90 8.26 -9.18
C GLU A 200 7.37 9.53 -9.86
N ASP A 201 7.92 9.81 -11.05
CA ASP A 201 7.58 10.95 -11.90
C ASP A 201 7.75 12.37 -11.30
N LEU A 202 8.46 12.49 -10.17
CA LEU A 202 8.74 13.78 -9.54
C LEU A 202 10.24 14.09 -9.50
N ASN A 203 10.66 15.14 -10.22
CA ASN A 203 12.03 15.68 -10.16
C ASN A 203 12.20 16.64 -8.96
N GLN A 204 11.43 16.42 -7.89
CA GLN A 204 11.44 17.21 -6.66
C GLN A 204 11.73 16.32 -5.45
N THR A 205 12.46 16.88 -4.49
CA THR A 205 12.72 16.21 -3.21
C THR A 205 12.62 17.19 -2.04
N ASN A 206 12.44 16.63 -0.86
CA ASN A 206 12.48 17.35 0.39
C ASN A 206 13.88 17.19 1.00
N VAL A 207 14.46 18.29 1.47
CA VAL A 207 15.81 18.30 2.05
C VAL A 207 15.70 18.63 3.52
N SER A 208 16.06 17.66 4.35
CA SER A 208 16.16 17.84 5.80
C SER A 208 17.59 18.23 6.15
N PHE A 209 17.76 19.33 6.88
CA PHE A 209 19.07 19.78 7.34
C PHE A 209 19.28 19.25 8.74
N VAL A 210 20.25 18.36 8.90
CA VAL A 210 20.51 17.66 10.16
C VAL A 210 21.81 18.17 10.75
N ILE A 211 21.77 18.53 12.03
CA ILE A 211 22.97 18.89 12.78
C ILE A 211 23.79 17.62 12.98
N THR A 212 24.94 17.53 12.31
CA THR A 212 25.79 16.33 12.27
C THR A 212 26.81 16.30 13.40
N SER A 213 27.14 17.46 13.98
CA SER A 213 27.87 17.58 15.24
C SER A 213 27.42 18.83 15.99
N LEU A 214 27.33 18.74 17.31
CA LEU A 214 27.05 19.87 18.19
C LEU A 214 27.64 19.63 19.57
N PHE A 215 28.84 20.12 19.82
CA PHE A 215 29.57 19.87 21.06
C PHE A 215 30.13 21.14 21.68
N GLY A 216 30.54 21.03 22.94
CA GLY A 216 30.96 22.16 23.77
C GLY A 216 29.81 23.04 24.27
N GLY A 217 30.18 24.19 24.82
CA GLY A 217 29.29 25.10 25.54
C GLY A 217 29.11 24.72 27.02
N ASN A 218 28.12 25.30 27.68
CA ASN A 218 27.71 24.98 29.04
C ASN A 218 26.66 23.84 29.03
N PRO A 219 27.02 22.61 29.41
CA PRO A 219 26.17 21.44 29.26
C PRO A 219 24.93 21.44 30.17
N THR A 220 24.81 22.43 31.09
CA THR A 220 23.63 22.62 31.94
C THR A 220 22.53 23.45 31.27
N LEU A 221 22.80 24.05 30.10
CA LEU A 221 21.87 24.91 29.37
C LEU A 221 21.42 24.23 28.07
N GLY A 222 20.17 24.44 27.69
CA GLY A 222 19.64 23.97 26.40
C GLY A 222 20.26 24.72 25.22
N TYR A 223 20.40 24.02 24.10
CA TYR A 223 20.79 24.61 22.82
C TYR A 223 19.57 25.24 22.15
N ASN A 224 19.74 26.45 21.63
CA ASN A 224 18.78 27.11 20.74
C ASN A 224 19.41 27.23 19.35
N VAL A 225 18.66 26.84 18.32
CA VAL A 225 19.12 26.90 16.94
C VAL A 225 18.34 27.95 16.17
N SER A 226 19.01 28.60 15.22
CA SER A 226 18.41 29.53 14.28
C SER A 226 18.93 29.20 12.89
N TRP A 227 18.00 28.88 12.00
CA TRP A 227 18.25 28.58 10.61
C TRP A 227 17.77 29.71 9.70
N SER A 228 18.52 29.95 8.62
CA SER A 228 18.12 30.77 7.49
C SER A 228 18.45 30.05 6.19
N PHE A 229 17.46 29.87 5.33
CA PHE A 229 17.55 29.20 4.04
C PHE A 229 17.28 30.20 2.92
N GLN A 230 18.29 30.52 2.11
CA GLN A 230 18.09 31.28 0.88
C GLN A 230 17.79 30.30 -0.25
N LEU A 231 16.61 30.45 -0.84
CA LEU A 231 16.10 29.57 -1.89
C LEU A 231 16.44 30.11 -3.29
N PRO A 232 16.45 29.26 -4.34
CA PRO A 232 16.77 29.67 -5.71
C PRO A 232 15.86 30.78 -6.26
N ASN A 233 14.63 30.85 -5.77
CA ASN A 233 13.64 31.88 -6.16
C ASN A 233 13.88 33.25 -5.49
N GLY A 234 14.97 33.41 -4.73
CA GLY A 234 15.32 34.64 -4.01
C GLY A 234 14.59 34.83 -2.68
N THR A 235 13.72 33.90 -2.27
CA THR A 235 13.04 33.96 -0.97
C THR A 235 13.93 33.41 0.14
N THR A 236 13.72 33.91 1.37
CA THR A 236 14.40 33.41 2.57
C THR A 236 13.38 32.78 3.51
N GLN A 237 13.63 31.54 3.92
CA GLN A 237 12.88 30.87 4.97
C GLN A 237 13.72 30.81 6.26
N THR A 238 13.09 30.87 7.42
CA THR A 238 13.78 30.73 8.71
C THR A 238 13.12 29.64 9.54
N SER A 239 13.89 29.02 10.43
CA SER A 239 13.38 27.99 11.34
C SER A 239 14.15 27.96 12.64
N THR A 240 13.47 27.63 13.73
CA THR A 240 14.06 27.35 15.04
C THR A 240 14.01 25.87 15.41
N SER A 241 13.51 25.02 14.51
CA SER A 241 13.55 23.57 14.68
C SER A 241 14.99 23.06 14.59
N PHE A 242 15.31 22.03 15.37
CA PHE A 242 16.65 21.42 15.39
C PHE A 242 17.07 20.90 14.02
N ASN A 243 16.20 20.11 13.38
CA ASN A 243 16.40 19.58 12.04
C ASN A 243 15.24 20.00 11.12
N PRO A 244 15.28 21.19 10.50
CA PRO A 244 14.21 21.65 9.63
C PRO A 244 14.27 20.98 8.26
N THR A 245 13.10 20.87 7.62
CA THR A 245 12.97 20.38 6.25
C THR A 245 12.53 21.52 5.33
N VAL A 246 13.22 21.65 4.20
CA VAL A 246 12.80 22.50 3.09
C VAL A 246 12.14 21.60 2.04
N TRP A 247 10.94 21.98 1.62
CA TRP A 247 10.06 21.12 0.83
C TRP A 247 10.10 21.46 -0.66
N ASN A 248 9.83 20.45 -1.51
CA ASN A 248 9.58 20.58 -2.94
C ASN A 248 10.69 21.31 -3.71
N LEU A 249 11.95 20.95 -3.45
CA LEU A 249 13.10 21.50 -4.18
C LEU A 249 13.33 20.70 -5.46
N ASN A 250 13.45 21.40 -6.59
CA ASN A 250 13.76 20.78 -7.88
C ASN A 250 15.20 20.29 -7.93
N GLU A 251 15.48 19.24 -8.71
CA GLU A 251 16.85 18.79 -8.99
C GLU A 251 17.76 19.95 -9.47
N GLY A 252 19.04 19.91 -9.08
CA GLY A 252 20.03 20.94 -9.43
C GLY A 252 19.86 22.29 -8.72
N SER A 253 18.77 22.50 -7.99
CA SER A 253 18.54 23.72 -7.20
C SER A 253 19.60 23.88 -6.11
N GLN A 254 20.03 25.12 -5.84
CA GLN A 254 20.94 25.43 -4.75
C GLN A 254 20.22 26.12 -3.60
N VAL A 255 20.44 25.64 -2.39
CA VAL A 255 19.95 26.23 -1.14
C VAL A 255 21.15 26.64 -0.29
N THR A 256 21.25 27.93 0.02
CA THR A 256 22.24 28.41 0.98
C THR A 256 21.64 28.33 2.38
N ALA A 257 22.09 27.36 3.16
CA ALA A 257 21.66 27.16 4.53
C ALA A 257 22.66 27.81 5.50
N THR A 258 22.14 28.60 6.43
CA THR A 258 22.91 29.23 7.50
C THR A 258 22.38 28.75 8.85
N LEU A 259 23.26 28.19 9.68
CA LEU A 259 22.98 27.74 11.04
C LEU A 259 23.74 28.60 12.06
N THR A 260 23.02 29.09 13.06
CA THR A 260 23.59 29.68 14.28
C THR A 260 23.05 28.92 15.49
N VAL A 261 23.94 28.49 16.37
CA VAL A 261 23.57 27.84 17.64
C VAL A 261 23.97 28.74 18.81
N THR A 262 23.07 28.85 19.79
CA THR A 262 23.28 29.62 21.02
C THR A 262 22.93 28.78 22.25
N GLN A 263 23.53 29.13 23.38
CA GLN A 263 23.30 28.46 24.65
C GLN A 263 23.47 29.48 25.79
N GLY A 264 22.36 29.92 26.36
CA GLY A 264 22.36 31.05 27.30
C GLY A 264 22.95 32.31 26.66
N SER A 265 24.03 32.84 27.23
CA SER A 265 24.77 34.00 26.69
C SER A 265 25.86 33.62 25.67
N ILE A 266 26.12 32.32 25.45
CA ILE A 266 27.12 31.84 24.49
C ILE A 266 26.46 31.80 23.11
N SER A 267 27.08 32.44 22.12
CA SER A 267 26.67 32.36 20.71
C SER A 267 27.82 31.83 19.88
N GLY A 268 27.56 30.78 19.09
CA GLY A 268 28.52 30.27 18.12
C GLY A 268 28.58 31.14 16.86
N SER A 269 29.59 30.87 16.03
CA SER A 269 29.74 31.50 14.71
C SER A 269 28.76 30.91 13.71
N ALA A 270 28.14 31.74 12.86
CA ALA A 270 27.25 31.24 11.82
C ALA A 270 28.01 30.33 10.84
N ILE A 271 27.46 29.14 10.59
CA ILE A 271 27.97 28.20 9.58
C ILE A 271 27.09 28.32 8.35
N VAL A 272 27.72 28.52 7.19
CA VAL A 272 27.03 28.67 5.91
C VAL A 272 27.48 27.56 4.98
N ASN A 273 26.54 26.71 4.55
CA ASN A 273 26.77 25.70 3.53
C ASN A 273 25.83 25.92 2.36
N VAL A 274 26.36 25.80 1.14
CA VAL A 274 25.56 25.76 -0.09
C VAL A 274 25.30 24.30 -0.42
N VAL A 275 24.02 23.91 -0.41
CA VAL A 275 23.57 22.57 -0.72
C VAL A 275 22.96 22.56 -2.11
N THR A 276 23.50 21.73 -3.00
CA THR A 276 22.93 21.48 -4.32
C THR A 276 22.07 20.22 -4.24
N VAL A 277 20.83 20.29 -4.72
CA VAL A 277 19.95 19.13 -4.85
C VAL A 277 20.52 18.21 -5.93
N PRO A 278 20.75 16.91 -5.63
CA PRO A 278 21.30 15.97 -6.60
C PRO A 278 20.35 15.79 -7.79
N SER A 279 20.89 15.27 -8.89
CA SER A 279 20.08 14.83 -10.02
C SER A 279 19.16 13.70 -9.58
N SER A 280 17.92 13.74 -10.05
CA SER A 280 16.95 12.67 -9.75
C SER A 280 17.43 11.35 -10.36
N LEU A 281 17.24 10.27 -9.60
CA LEU A 281 17.52 8.92 -10.07
C LEU A 281 16.28 8.44 -10.84
N ASN A 282 16.33 8.43 -12.18
CA ASN A 282 15.16 8.08 -13.00
C ASN A 282 14.92 6.57 -13.05
N PHE A 283 13.67 6.16 -13.25
CA PHE A 283 13.29 4.76 -13.39
C PHE A 283 14.12 4.09 -14.48
N GLU A 284 14.19 4.73 -15.65
CA GLU A 284 14.93 4.24 -16.81
C GLU A 284 16.45 4.21 -16.58
N ASP A 285 17.00 4.93 -15.62
CA ASP A 285 18.45 4.90 -15.36
C ASP A 285 18.84 3.69 -14.50
N VAL A 286 17.89 3.14 -13.75
CA VAL A 286 18.11 2.09 -12.74
C VAL A 286 17.51 0.76 -13.13
N ILE A 287 16.29 0.75 -13.65
CA ILE A 287 15.52 -0.45 -13.94
C ILE A 287 15.56 -0.72 -15.44
N LEU A 288 15.99 -1.92 -15.81
CA LEU A 288 16.01 -2.39 -17.20
C LEU A 288 14.64 -2.95 -17.60
N ASN A 289 14.01 -3.72 -16.70
CA ASN A 289 12.71 -4.32 -16.90
C ASN A 289 12.06 -4.63 -15.55
N VAL A 290 10.73 -4.57 -15.50
CA VAL A 290 9.95 -5.06 -14.37
C VAL A 290 8.80 -5.92 -14.88
N THR A 291 8.59 -7.04 -14.22
CA THR A 291 7.39 -7.85 -14.42
C THR A 291 6.65 -7.99 -13.09
N SER A 292 5.42 -7.49 -13.04
CA SER A 292 4.48 -7.77 -11.97
C SER A 292 3.44 -8.76 -12.48
N ILE A 293 3.22 -9.80 -11.70
CA ILE A 293 2.18 -10.79 -11.96
C ILE A 293 1.29 -10.78 -10.72
N ASP A 294 0.01 -10.55 -10.93
CA ASP A 294 -0.99 -10.53 -9.87
C ASP A 294 -1.20 -11.92 -9.25
N SER A 295 -1.88 -11.96 -8.10
CA SER A 295 -2.41 -13.22 -7.59
C SER A 295 -3.64 -13.61 -8.40
N ASP A 296 -3.76 -14.89 -8.75
CA ASP A 296 -4.92 -15.47 -9.44
C ASP A 296 -5.31 -16.82 -8.82
N GLU A 297 -6.23 -17.53 -9.46
CA GLU A 297 -6.76 -18.80 -8.95
C GLU A 297 -5.74 -19.95 -8.99
N ASP A 298 -4.87 -19.99 -10.01
CA ASP A 298 -3.81 -21.00 -10.16
C ASP A 298 -2.57 -20.63 -9.33
N ARG A 299 -2.41 -19.35 -9.01
CA ARG A 299 -1.31 -18.79 -8.25
C ARG A 299 -1.86 -17.85 -7.17
N PRO A 300 -2.11 -18.36 -5.94
CA PRO A 300 -2.77 -17.61 -4.86
C PRO A 300 -1.96 -16.42 -4.33
N THR A 301 -0.81 -16.14 -4.93
CA THR A 301 0.13 -15.11 -4.52
C THR A 301 0.74 -14.42 -5.73
N GLY A 302 0.95 -13.12 -5.63
CA GLY A 302 1.67 -12.30 -6.60
C GLY A 302 3.16 -12.57 -6.66
N VAL A 303 3.79 -12.06 -7.72
CA VAL A 303 5.23 -12.05 -7.94
C VAL A 303 5.60 -10.71 -8.57
N ILE A 304 6.69 -10.12 -8.08
CA ILE A 304 7.33 -8.97 -8.73
C ILE A 304 8.78 -9.35 -8.98
N ASP A 305 9.23 -9.19 -10.22
CA ASP A 305 10.60 -9.47 -10.65
C ASP A 305 11.17 -8.23 -11.34
N VAL A 306 12.25 -7.67 -10.79
CA VAL A 306 12.91 -6.47 -11.29
C VAL A 306 14.30 -6.84 -11.79
N THR A 307 14.59 -6.43 -13.02
CA THR A 307 15.94 -6.49 -13.59
C THR A 307 16.55 -5.09 -13.56
N PHE A 308 17.64 -4.93 -12.82
CA PHE A 308 18.38 -3.67 -12.73
C PHE A 308 19.35 -3.50 -13.90
N LYS A 309 19.64 -2.25 -14.27
CA LYS A 309 20.76 -1.89 -15.14
C LYS A 309 22.09 -2.07 -14.40
N GLU A 310 23.18 -2.11 -15.15
CA GLU A 310 24.53 -2.15 -14.58
C GLU A 310 24.80 -0.88 -13.76
N GLY A 311 25.18 -1.06 -12.49
CA GLY A 311 25.49 0.01 -11.55
C GLY A 311 25.66 -0.52 -10.12
N ASP A 312 26.23 0.29 -9.23
CA ASP A 312 26.38 -0.04 -7.81
C ASP A 312 25.16 0.44 -7.02
N TYR A 313 24.09 -0.34 -7.08
CA TYR A 313 22.82 -0.05 -6.41
C TYR A 313 22.61 -0.94 -5.18
N PHE A 314 22.13 -0.33 -4.10
CA PHE A 314 21.52 -1.04 -2.99
C PHE A 314 20.00 -0.86 -3.05
N TYR A 315 19.24 -1.95 -2.97
CA TYR A 315 17.79 -1.90 -3.02
C TYR A 315 17.14 -2.86 -2.03
N PHE A 316 15.91 -2.54 -1.64
CA PHE A 316 15.09 -3.41 -0.80
C PHE A 316 13.61 -3.13 -1.00
N TRP A 317 12.81 -4.13 -0.68
CA TRP A 317 11.36 -4.11 -0.68
C TRP A 317 10.81 -3.88 0.72
N SER A 318 9.70 -3.15 0.78
CA SER A 318 8.83 -3.02 1.94
C SER A 318 7.37 -3.10 1.48
N SER A 319 6.41 -3.15 2.39
CA SER A 319 4.99 -3.10 2.04
C SER A 319 4.26 -2.05 2.86
N LEU A 320 3.31 -1.35 2.20
CA LEU A 320 2.42 -0.41 2.87
C LEU A 320 1.33 -1.11 3.66
N ASP A 321 0.87 -2.27 3.17
CA ASP A 321 -0.19 -3.07 3.80
C ASP A 321 0.35 -4.09 4.81
N TYR A 322 1.61 -4.51 4.64
CA TYR A 322 2.26 -5.51 5.50
C TYR A 322 3.53 -4.93 6.16
N PRO A 323 3.42 -4.22 7.30
CA PRO A 323 4.53 -3.49 7.93
C PRO A 323 5.75 -4.34 8.36
N GLY A 324 5.64 -5.67 8.33
CA GLY A 324 6.72 -6.60 8.63
C GLY A 324 7.42 -7.18 7.39
N PHE A 325 6.96 -6.86 6.19
CA PHE A 325 7.54 -7.38 4.94
C PHE A 325 8.85 -6.68 4.60
N TYR A 326 9.89 -7.45 4.32
CA TYR A 326 11.21 -6.98 3.90
C TYR A 326 11.88 -8.03 2.99
N SER A 327 12.50 -7.58 1.90
CA SER A 327 13.30 -8.42 1.02
C SER A 327 14.37 -7.60 0.31
N GLU A 328 15.54 -8.19 0.06
CA GLU A 328 16.61 -7.61 -0.76
C GLU A 328 16.79 -8.36 -2.09
N GLU A 329 15.94 -9.36 -2.34
CA GLU A 329 15.96 -10.10 -3.59
C GLU A 329 15.40 -9.24 -4.72
N SER A 330 15.99 -9.34 -5.91
CA SER A 330 15.49 -8.67 -7.11
C SER A 330 14.10 -9.20 -7.52
N LYS A 331 13.81 -10.44 -7.14
CA LYS A 331 12.53 -11.13 -7.35
C LYS A 331 11.89 -11.48 -6.01
N ILE A 332 10.67 -11.00 -5.80
CA ILE A 332 9.85 -11.31 -4.63
C ILE A 332 8.63 -12.12 -5.05
N GLU A 333 8.37 -13.21 -4.34
CA GLU A 333 7.30 -14.17 -4.62
C GLU A 333 6.42 -14.39 -3.39
N SER A 334 5.34 -15.15 -3.54
CA SER A 334 4.41 -15.44 -2.45
C SER A 334 3.74 -14.19 -1.86
N LEU A 335 3.54 -13.15 -2.68
CA LEU A 335 2.98 -11.88 -2.27
C LEU A 335 1.46 -11.96 -2.10
N SER A 336 0.95 -11.51 -0.96
CA SER A 336 -0.49 -11.26 -0.82
C SER A 336 -0.89 -9.97 -1.55
N PRO A 337 -2.17 -9.80 -1.94
CA PRO A 337 -2.65 -8.55 -2.52
C PRO A 337 -2.31 -7.34 -1.64
N GLY A 338 -1.87 -6.26 -2.27
CA GLY A 338 -1.42 -5.04 -1.59
C GLY A 338 -0.35 -4.29 -2.38
N THR A 339 0.10 -3.17 -1.82
CA THR A 339 1.11 -2.28 -2.39
C THR A 339 2.49 -2.60 -1.79
N TYR A 340 3.43 -2.89 -2.67
CA TYR A 340 4.83 -3.17 -2.37
C TYR A 340 5.70 -2.04 -2.88
N ARG A 341 6.62 -1.60 -2.03
CA ARG A 341 7.47 -0.46 -2.27
C ARG A 341 8.91 -0.92 -2.45
N LEU A 342 9.47 -0.66 -3.63
CA LEU A 342 10.89 -0.80 -3.90
C LEU A 342 11.59 0.51 -3.57
N THR A 343 12.59 0.46 -2.69
CA THR A 343 13.50 1.59 -2.46
C THR A 343 14.84 1.24 -3.07
N THR A 344 15.33 2.07 -3.99
CA THR A 344 16.65 1.91 -4.62
C THR A 344 17.54 3.08 -4.26
N ILE A 345 18.78 2.79 -3.89
CA ILE A 345 19.81 3.76 -3.49
C ILE A 345 21.02 3.52 -4.39
N ASP A 346 21.51 4.58 -5.02
CA ASP A 346 22.81 4.60 -5.70
C ASP A 346 23.91 4.76 -4.64
N ASN A 347 24.81 3.77 -4.54
CA ASN A 347 25.88 3.77 -3.56
C ASN A 347 26.99 4.79 -3.87
N GLU A 348 27.12 5.22 -5.12
CA GLU A 348 28.11 6.22 -5.53
C GLU A 348 27.65 7.63 -5.17
N THR A 349 26.39 7.96 -5.47
CA THR A 349 25.85 9.32 -5.25
C THR A 349 25.10 9.48 -3.93
N GLY A 350 24.65 8.38 -3.32
CA GLY A 350 23.78 8.37 -2.14
C GLY A 350 22.33 8.78 -2.44
N THR A 351 21.97 8.97 -3.71
CA THR A 351 20.63 9.35 -4.14
C THR A 351 19.69 8.15 -4.09
N CYS A 352 18.43 8.36 -3.74
CA CYS A 352 17.46 7.27 -3.68
C CYS A 352 16.14 7.57 -4.39
N ARG A 353 15.47 6.50 -4.84
CA ARG A 353 14.16 6.50 -5.50
C ARG A 353 13.23 5.51 -4.81
N ILE A 354 11.94 5.82 -4.82
CA ILE A 354 10.86 4.93 -4.40
C ILE A 354 9.95 4.64 -5.60
N ASP A 355 9.72 3.36 -5.87
CA ASP A 355 8.76 2.85 -6.86
C ASP A 355 7.72 1.98 -6.15
N GLU A 356 6.43 2.15 -6.49
CA GLU A 356 5.32 1.42 -5.88
C GLU A 356 4.67 0.45 -6.88
N PHE A 357 4.44 -0.77 -6.43
CA PHE A 357 3.91 -1.86 -7.24
C PHE A 357 2.71 -2.49 -6.54
N ASP A 358 1.57 -2.51 -7.23
CA ASP A 358 0.38 -3.15 -6.72
C ASP A 358 0.30 -4.60 -7.18
N ILE A 359 0.04 -5.51 -6.24
CA ILE A 359 -0.42 -6.86 -6.51
C ILE A 359 -1.94 -6.88 -6.29
N ALA A 360 -2.69 -7.07 -7.37
CA ALA A 360 -4.12 -7.26 -7.29
C ALA A 360 -4.48 -8.72 -7.01
N ALA A 361 -5.66 -8.93 -6.42
CA ALA A 361 -6.37 -10.19 -6.49
C ALA A 361 -7.15 -10.22 -7.81
N ARG A 362 -6.61 -10.89 -8.83
CA ARG A 362 -7.35 -11.15 -10.06
C ARG A 362 -8.12 -12.43 -9.90
N ILE A 363 -9.37 -12.32 -9.48
CA ILE A 363 -10.33 -13.40 -9.67
C ILE A 363 -10.59 -13.55 -11.17
N LEU A 364 -10.30 -14.72 -11.71
CA LEU A 364 -10.83 -15.11 -13.01
C LEU A 364 -12.34 -15.38 -12.84
N PRO A 365 -13.16 -15.11 -13.87
CA PRO A 365 -14.60 -15.36 -13.81
C PRO A 365 -14.85 -16.82 -13.41
N VAL A 366 -15.81 -17.08 -12.52
CA VAL A 366 -16.25 -18.44 -12.24
C VAL A 366 -16.66 -19.09 -13.57
N GLU A 367 -16.01 -20.20 -13.93
CA GLU A 367 -16.41 -20.97 -15.10
C GLU A 367 -17.80 -21.55 -14.84
N MET A 368 -18.82 -20.93 -15.45
CA MET A 368 -20.19 -21.43 -15.41
C MET A 368 -20.30 -22.70 -16.25
N GLU A 369 -20.50 -23.80 -15.57
CA GLU A 369 -20.72 -25.12 -16.16
C GLU A 369 -22.21 -25.37 -16.40
N GLN A 370 -22.49 -26.30 -17.31
CA GLN A 370 -23.85 -26.76 -17.62
C GLN A 370 -24.89 -25.68 -17.97
N LEU A 371 -24.45 -24.48 -18.35
CA LEU A 371 -25.33 -23.38 -18.73
C LEU A 371 -26.23 -23.75 -19.92
N LYS A 372 -27.53 -23.89 -19.66
CA LYS A 372 -28.56 -24.31 -20.61
C LYS A 372 -29.84 -23.52 -20.40
N ALA A 373 -30.62 -23.37 -21.47
CA ALA A 373 -31.96 -22.82 -21.40
C ALA A 373 -32.92 -23.71 -22.19
N HIS A 374 -34.06 -24.03 -21.57
CA HIS A 374 -35.04 -24.97 -22.10
C HIS A 374 -36.44 -24.34 -22.05
N PHE A 375 -37.10 -24.30 -23.21
CA PHE A 375 -38.49 -23.88 -23.29
C PHE A 375 -39.42 -24.99 -22.80
N LEU A 376 -40.30 -24.65 -21.86
CA LEU A 376 -41.31 -25.52 -21.27
C LEU A 376 -42.66 -25.19 -21.89
N ASN A 377 -43.15 -26.06 -22.78
CA ASN A 377 -44.39 -25.83 -23.54
C ASN A 377 -45.63 -25.73 -22.63
N GLU A 378 -45.69 -26.53 -21.56
CA GLU A 378 -46.88 -26.65 -20.70
C GLU A 378 -47.16 -25.37 -19.90
N SER A 379 -46.11 -24.79 -19.32
CA SER A 379 -46.14 -23.54 -18.55
C SER A 379 -45.89 -22.30 -19.41
N ARG A 380 -45.43 -22.50 -20.64
CA ARG A 380 -44.94 -21.46 -21.55
C ARG A 380 -43.89 -20.57 -20.89
N SER A 381 -42.89 -21.20 -20.31
CA SER A 381 -41.75 -20.54 -19.66
C SER A 381 -40.42 -21.04 -20.22
N THR A 382 -39.34 -20.28 -20.01
CA THR A 382 -37.99 -20.73 -20.32
C THR A 382 -37.24 -20.93 -19.02
N LYS A 383 -36.83 -22.18 -18.75
CA LYS A 383 -35.99 -22.50 -17.59
C LYS A 383 -34.53 -22.40 -17.99
N ILE A 384 -33.79 -21.52 -17.32
CA ILE A 384 -32.34 -21.39 -17.42
C ILE A 384 -31.72 -22.09 -16.22
N THR A 385 -30.74 -22.95 -16.47
CA THR A 385 -30.00 -23.69 -15.43
C THR A 385 -28.51 -23.53 -15.66
N TRP A 386 -27.75 -23.35 -14.58
CA TRP A 386 -26.30 -23.31 -14.62
C TRP A 386 -25.76 -23.87 -13.31
N SER A 387 -24.48 -24.23 -13.32
CA SER A 387 -23.76 -24.59 -12.12
C SER A 387 -22.45 -23.84 -12.01
N THR A 388 -22.03 -23.58 -10.78
CA THR A 388 -20.72 -23.03 -10.45
C THR A 388 -19.92 -24.11 -9.75
N THR A 389 -18.71 -24.39 -10.23
CA THR A 389 -17.81 -25.37 -9.61
C THR A 389 -17.16 -24.81 -8.35
N LYS A 390 -16.99 -23.48 -8.30
CA LYS A 390 -16.42 -22.71 -7.21
C LYS A 390 -16.97 -21.28 -7.24
N GLU A 391 -17.12 -20.66 -6.09
CA GLU A 391 -17.54 -19.27 -5.92
C GLU A 391 -16.61 -18.59 -4.92
N TRP A 392 -16.15 -17.39 -5.28
CA TRP A 392 -15.32 -16.54 -4.43
C TRP A 392 -15.86 -15.12 -4.54
N GLU A 393 -16.20 -14.52 -3.40
CA GLU A 393 -16.81 -13.18 -3.31
C GLU A 393 -17.96 -12.93 -4.30
N SER A 394 -18.74 -13.97 -4.62
CA SER A 394 -19.84 -13.85 -5.58
C SER A 394 -21.08 -13.29 -4.89
N SER A 395 -21.59 -12.15 -5.35
CA SER A 395 -22.78 -11.52 -4.79
C SER A 395 -24.05 -12.18 -5.32
N HIS A 396 -24.26 -12.10 -6.63
CA HIS A 396 -25.46 -12.60 -7.29
C HIS A 396 -25.26 -12.79 -8.79
N PHE A 397 -26.24 -13.43 -9.42
CA PHE A 397 -26.38 -13.59 -10.86
C PHE A 397 -27.56 -12.77 -11.36
N GLU A 398 -27.35 -11.83 -12.27
CA GLU A 398 -28.41 -11.15 -13.00
C GLU A 398 -28.73 -11.93 -14.28
N ILE A 399 -30.00 -12.29 -14.47
CA ILE A 399 -30.45 -12.95 -15.69
C ILE A 399 -30.95 -11.86 -16.61
N GLU A 400 -30.38 -11.83 -17.81
CA GLU A 400 -30.73 -10.85 -18.82
C GLU A 400 -31.28 -11.51 -20.08
N ARG A 401 -32.25 -10.84 -20.70
CA ARG A 401 -32.95 -11.32 -21.89
C ARG A 401 -32.90 -10.31 -23.02
N SER A 402 -32.81 -10.78 -24.25
CA SER A 402 -33.02 -9.97 -25.44
C SER A 402 -34.02 -10.62 -26.39
N LEU A 403 -35.02 -9.85 -26.84
CA LEU A 403 -35.98 -10.27 -27.87
C LEU A 403 -35.55 -9.86 -29.29
N GLN A 404 -34.59 -8.93 -29.42
CA GLN A 404 -34.17 -8.32 -30.70
C GLN A 404 -32.63 -8.35 -30.92
N GLY A 405 -31.90 -9.11 -30.10
CA GLY A 405 -30.50 -9.47 -30.36
C GLY A 405 -29.42 -8.54 -29.80
N LEU A 406 -29.69 -7.23 -29.69
CA LEU A 406 -28.66 -6.24 -29.30
C LEU A 406 -28.87 -5.65 -27.89
N ASN A 407 -30.12 -5.52 -27.44
CA ASN A 407 -30.44 -4.93 -26.15
C ASN A 407 -30.86 -6.01 -25.16
N PHE A 408 -30.08 -6.20 -24.11
CA PHE A 408 -30.38 -7.10 -23.00
C PHE A 408 -31.01 -6.32 -21.84
N GLU A 409 -32.13 -6.81 -21.32
CA GLU A 409 -32.78 -6.28 -20.12
C GLU A 409 -32.65 -7.27 -18.96
N LYS A 410 -32.45 -6.77 -17.73
CA LYS A 410 -32.48 -7.60 -16.53
C LYS A 410 -33.91 -8.06 -16.26
N ILE A 411 -34.13 -9.37 -16.26
CA ILE A 411 -35.45 -9.99 -15.99
C ILE A 411 -35.55 -10.60 -14.60
N GLY A 412 -34.42 -10.80 -13.92
CA GLY A 412 -34.38 -11.34 -12.56
C GLY A 412 -32.97 -11.48 -12.01
N GLU A 413 -32.90 -11.94 -10.77
CA GLU A 413 -31.66 -12.10 -10.02
C GLU A 413 -31.72 -13.37 -9.15
N VAL A 414 -30.59 -14.04 -9.00
CA VAL A 414 -30.43 -15.20 -8.10
C VAL A 414 -29.20 -14.97 -7.24
N ASN A 415 -29.35 -15.02 -5.91
CA ASN A 415 -28.23 -14.87 -4.98
C ASN A 415 -27.23 -16.02 -5.16
N ALA A 416 -25.95 -15.67 -5.19
CA ALA A 416 -24.86 -16.65 -5.14
C ALA A 416 -24.63 -17.11 -3.68
N ALA A 417 -23.79 -18.11 -3.47
CA ALA A 417 -23.42 -18.57 -2.13
C ALA A 417 -22.38 -17.66 -1.43
N GLY A 418 -21.81 -16.69 -2.15
CA GLY A 418 -20.68 -15.88 -1.66
C GLY A 418 -19.37 -16.61 -1.84
N TRP A 419 -19.25 -17.75 -1.15
CA TRP A 419 -18.02 -18.52 -1.02
C TRP A 419 -18.34 -20.02 -1.06
N SER A 420 -17.84 -20.74 -2.06
CA SER A 420 -18.04 -22.17 -2.22
C SER A 420 -16.86 -22.81 -2.96
N ASN A 421 -16.40 -23.98 -2.50
CA ASN A 421 -15.47 -24.83 -3.26
C ASN A 421 -16.15 -26.15 -3.71
N ILE A 422 -17.48 -26.17 -3.72
CA ILE A 422 -18.29 -27.31 -4.17
C ILE A 422 -19.19 -26.88 -5.32
N LEU A 423 -19.56 -27.84 -6.16
CA LEU A 423 -20.50 -27.62 -7.25
C LEU A 423 -21.87 -27.21 -6.70
N LEU A 424 -22.37 -26.06 -7.14
CA LEU A 424 -23.69 -25.54 -6.79
C LEU A 424 -24.53 -25.37 -8.04
N ASP A 425 -25.79 -25.81 -7.97
CA ASP A 425 -26.74 -25.73 -9.07
C ASP A 425 -27.74 -24.59 -8.85
N TYR A 426 -27.97 -23.81 -9.89
CA TYR A 426 -28.88 -22.68 -9.89
C TYR A 426 -29.89 -22.79 -11.03
N PHE A 427 -31.04 -22.15 -10.86
CA PHE A 427 -32.00 -22.00 -11.93
C PHE A 427 -32.78 -20.69 -11.83
N PHE A 428 -33.24 -20.24 -12.99
CA PHE A 428 -34.18 -19.14 -13.15
C PHE A 428 -35.24 -19.53 -14.18
N GLU A 429 -36.48 -19.09 -13.98
CA GLU A 429 -37.59 -19.37 -14.90
C GLU A 429 -38.22 -18.07 -15.39
N ASP A 430 -38.16 -17.84 -16.70
CA ASP A 430 -38.84 -16.72 -17.36
C ASP A 430 -40.21 -17.15 -17.88
N ASP A 431 -41.28 -16.70 -17.21
CA ASP A 431 -42.69 -16.92 -17.59
C ASP A 431 -43.30 -15.74 -18.38
N LYS A 432 -42.53 -14.68 -18.64
CA LYS A 432 -42.96 -13.46 -19.34
C LYS A 432 -42.57 -13.47 -20.80
N LEU A 433 -42.74 -14.61 -21.46
CA LEU A 433 -42.39 -14.78 -22.86
C LEU A 433 -43.44 -14.15 -23.80
N PRO A 434 -43.06 -13.66 -24.99
CA PRO A 434 -44.00 -13.29 -26.06
C PRO A 434 -44.84 -14.50 -26.45
N LEU A 435 -46.14 -14.32 -26.76
CA LEU A 435 -47.00 -15.46 -27.13
C LEU A 435 -46.75 -16.00 -28.55
N GLY A 436 -46.04 -15.23 -29.37
CA GLY A 436 -45.59 -15.66 -30.70
C GLY A 436 -44.38 -16.57 -30.70
N SER A 437 -44.06 -17.07 -31.89
CA SER A 437 -42.78 -17.73 -32.13
C SER A 437 -41.70 -16.66 -32.10
N ALA A 438 -40.76 -16.77 -31.17
CA ALA A 438 -39.65 -15.83 -31.06
C ALA A 438 -38.35 -16.59 -30.78
N ASN A 439 -37.24 -16.07 -31.31
CA ASN A 439 -35.91 -16.46 -30.85
C ASN A 439 -35.53 -15.51 -29.73
N ILE A 440 -35.40 -16.04 -28.52
CA ILE A 440 -35.08 -15.27 -27.33
C ILE A 440 -33.65 -15.58 -26.93
N LEU A 441 -32.87 -14.53 -26.71
CA LEU A 441 -31.51 -14.65 -26.21
C LEU A 441 -31.48 -14.43 -24.71
N TYR A 442 -30.68 -15.22 -24.01
CA TYR A 442 -30.40 -15.06 -22.59
C TYR A 442 -28.90 -15.00 -22.35
N ARG A 443 -28.49 -14.23 -21.34
CA ARG A 443 -27.16 -14.30 -20.76
C ARG A 443 -27.27 -14.12 -19.26
N ILE A 444 -26.27 -14.63 -18.54
CA ILE A 444 -26.13 -14.41 -17.11
C ILE A 444 -24.99 -13.42 -16.92
N LYS A 445 -25.23 -12.41 -16.11
CA LYS A 445 -24.21 -11.47 -15.62
C LYS A 445 -23.93 -11.82 -14.16
N GLN A 446 -22.77 -12.38 -13.89
CA GLN A 446 -22.32 -12.64 -12.53
C GLN A 446 -21.73 -11.36 -11.95
N VAL A 447 -22.11 -11.01 -10.73
CA VAL A 447 -21.65 -9.80 -10.02
C VAL A 447 -20.95 -10.22 -8.73
N ASP A 448 -19.77 -9.66 -8.48
CA ASP A 448 -19.02 -9.89 -7.24
C ASP A 448 -19.45 -8.92 -6.11
N LEU A 449 -18.87 -9.09 -4.91
CA LEU A 449 -19.14 -8.22 -3.76
C LEU A 449 -18.61 -6.79 -3.92
N MET A 450 -17.71 -6.55 -4.89
CA MET A 450 -17.15 -5.24 -5.21
C MET A 450 -17.89 -4.52 -6.36
N GLY A 451 -18.83 -5.21 -7.01
CA GLY A 451 -19.62 -4.71 -8.14
C GLY A 451 -19.00 -4.96 -9.52
N ASN A 452 -17.87 -5.66 -9.64
CA ASN A 452 -17.38 -6.10 -10.95
C ASN A 452 -18.25 -7.22 -11.49
N PHE A 453 -18.26 -7.40 -12.81
CA PHE A 453 -19.12 -8.38 -13.43
C PHE A 453 -18.53 -9.04 -14.68
N HIS A 454 -19.00 -10.25 -14.94
CA HIS A 454 -18.69 -11.02 -16.13
C HIS A 454 -19.95 -11.61 -16.75
N TYR A 455 -19.99 -11.64 -18.08
CA TYR A 455 -21.09 -12.25 -18.82
C TYR A 455 -20.78 -13.69 -19.20
N SER A 456 -21.80 -14.53 -19.15
CA SER A 456 -21.79 -15.86 -19.73
C SER A 456 -21.80 -15.80 -21.27
N LYS A 457 -21.60 -16.97 -21.90
CA LYS A 457 -22.03 -17.16 -23.30
C LYS A 457 -23.54 -16.88 -23.44
N ILE A 458 -23.93 -16.42 -24.63
CA ILE A 458 -25.35 -16.18 -24.95
C ILE A 458 -26.03 -17.50 -25.27
N LEU A 459 -27.15 -17.76 -24.60
CA LEU A 459 -28.05 -18.87 -24.90
C LEU A 459 -29.14 -18.38 -25.85
N SER A 460 -29.50 -19.20 -26.83
CA SER A 460 -30.63 -18.93 -27.74
C SER A 460 -31.69 -20.00 -27.54
N VAL A 461 -32.93 -19.57 -27.33
CA VAL A 461 -34.09 -20.44 -27.18
C VAL A 461 -35.16 -19.99 -28.16
N ARG A 462 -35.60 -20.92 -29.00
CA ARG A 462 -36.75 -20.73 -29.87
C ARG A 462 -38.03 -21.11 -29.13
N THR A 463 -38.92 -20.15 -28.96
CA THR A 463 -40.26 -20.40 -28.41
C THR A 463 -41.24 -20.69 -29.55
N ILE A 464 -42.20 -21.57 -29.29
CA ILE A 464 -43.25 -21.92 -30.25
C ILE A 464 -44.46 -21.01 -29.99
N GLY A 465 -45.06 -20.48 -31.06
CA GLY A 465 -46.23 -19.61 -30.96
C GLY A 465 -47.47 -20.36 -30.46
N VAL A 466 -48.38 -19.65 -29.80
CA VAL A 466 -49.66 -20.22 -29.35
C VAL A 466 -50.60 -20.36 -30.54
N GLU A 467 -51.04 -21.59 -30.84
CA GLU A 467 -51.89 -21.92 -32.02
C GLU A 467 -53.40 -21.79 -31.76
N PHE A 468 -53.83 -21.62 -30.51
CA PHE A 468 -55.23 -21.83 -30.11
C PHE A 468 -56.23 -20.72 -30.44
N THR A 469 -55.83 -19.62 -31.08
CA THR A 469 -56.79 -18.58 -31.49
C THR A 469 -56.61 -18.19 -32.96
N THR A 470 -57.71 -17.74 -33.57
CA THR A 470 -57.76 -17.22 -34.93
C THR A 470 -57.63 -15.69 -34.88
N GLY A 471 -56.75 -15.10 -35.69
CA GLY A 471 -56.56 -13.64 -35.73
C GLY A 471 -55.11 -13.19 -35.47
N VAL A 472 -54.90 -11.92 -35.13
CA VAL A 472 -53.56 -11.34 -34.91
C VAL A 472 -53.20 -11.33 -33.42
N TRP A 473 -54.20 -11.34 -32.54
CA TRP A 473 -54.02 -11.41 -31.10
C TRP A 473 -54.16 -12.85 -30.58
N ARG A 474 -53.36 -13.23 -29.59
CA ARG A 474 -53.43 -14.52 -28.88
C ARG A 474 -53.73 -14.31 -27.41
N ALA A 475 -54.55 -15.20 -26.85
CA ALA A 475 -54.80 -15.27 -25.42
C ALA A 475 -54.20 -16.55 -24.83
N TYR A 476 -53.43 -16.44 -23.74
CA TYR A 476 -52.82 -17.57 -23.05
C TYR A 476 -52.68 -17.33 -21.53
N PRO A 477 -52.83 -18.38 -20.68
CA PRO A 477 -53.36 -19.70 -21.02
C PRO A 477 -54.86 -19.62 -21.35
N ASN A 478 -55.32 -20.49 -22.26
CA ASN A 478 -56.73 -20.68 -22.57
C ASN A 478 -57.00 -22.19 -22.71
N PRO A 479 -57.64 -22.86 -21.73
CA PRO A 479 -58.38 -22.28 -20.60
C PRO A 479 -57.49 -21.56 -19.57
N SER A 480 -57.96 -20.40 -19.07
CA SER A 480 -57.28 -19.61 -18.04
C SER A 480 -57.62 -20.13 -16.65
N ARG A 481 -56.59 -20.40 -15.85
CA ARG A 481 -56.68 -20.78 -14.43
C ARG A 481 -56.13 -19.65 -13.56
N ASP A 482 -56.63 -19.55 -12.34
CA ASP A 482 -56.15 -18.61 -11.31
C ASP A 482 -56.12 -17.14 -11.73
N ASN A 483 -57.05 -16.73 -12.61
CA ASN A 483 -57.11 -15.37 -13.17
C ASN A 483 -55.84 -14.94 -13.93
N LYS A 484 -54.96 -15.87 -14.31
CA LYS A 484 -53.78 -15.59 -15.13
C LYS A 484 -54.18 -15.67 -16.60
N LEU A 485 -54.29 -14.52 -17.24
CA LEU A 485 -54.53 -14.40 -18.67
C LEU A 485 -53.65 -13.28 -19.22
N ARG A 486 -52.93 -13.60 -20.30
CA ARG A 486 -52.18 -12.64 -21.09
C ARG A 486 -52.72 -12.62 -22.51
N ILE A 487 -52.66 -11.45 -23.11
CA ILE A 487 -53.00 -11.20 -24.51
C ILE A 487 -51.79 -10.57 -25.18
N SER A 488 -51.41 -11.06 -26.35
CA SER A 488 -50.24 -10.57 -27.05
C SER A 488 -50.47 -10.50 -28.56
N LEU A 489 -49.92 -9.46 -29.18
CA LEU A 489 -49.95 -9.26 -30.62
C LEU A 489 -48.82 -10.07 -31.26
N LEU A 490 -49.16 -10.93 -32.22
CA LEU A 490 -48.16 -11.78 -32.89
C LEU A 490 -47.42 -11.09 -34.02
N ASP A 491 -48.09 -10.17 -34.71
CA ASP A 491 -47.59 -9.48 -35.88
C ASP A 491 -47.58 -7.98 -35.60
N SER A 492 -46.42 -7.47 -35.21
CA SER A 492 -46.23 -6.05 -34.94
C SER A 492 -46.42 -5.19 -36.20
N GLU A 493 -46.35 -5.74 -37.41
CA GLU A 493 -46.62 -4.99 -38.64
C GLU A 493 -48.11 -4.63 -38.79
N GLN A 494 -48.99 -5.26 -38.00
CA GLN A 494 -50.42 -4.99 -38.00
C GLN A 494 -50.84 -3.88 -37.03
N TYR A 495 -49.88 -3.29 -36.31
CA TYR A 495 -50.06 -2.28 -35.27
C TYR A 495 -49.11 -1.10 -35.50
N ASP A 496 -49.68 0.08 -35.73
CA ASP A 496 -48.96 1.32 -36.05
C ASP A 496 -49.09 2.32 -34.88
N ASP A 497 -48.83 1.84 -33.66
CA ASP A 497 -48.95 2.58 -32.40
C ASP A 497 -50.33 3.24 -32.17
N GLU A 498 -51.39 2.65 -32.73
CA GLU A 498 -52.75 3.15 -32.52
C GLU A 498 -53.24 2.88 -31.08
N VAL A 499 -54.16 3.70 -30.57
CA VAL A 499 -54.79 3.43 -29.27
C VAL A 499 -55.54 2.11 -29.33
N ILE A 500 -55.22 1.21 -28.39
CA ILE A 500 -55.90 -0.07 -28.23
C ILE A 500 -57.08 0.16 -27.29
N THR A 501 -58.29 -0.20 -27.72
CA THR A 501 -59.46 -0.27 -26.84
C THR A 501 -59.85 -1.73 -26.61
N PHE A 502 -60.12 -2.11 -25.36
CA PHE A 502 -60.54 -3.47 -25.06
C PHE A 502 -61.64 -3.54 -23.99
N ARG A 503 -62.45 -4.59 -24.04
CA ARG A 503 -63.46 -4.92 -23.02
C ARG A 503 -63.71 -6.42 -22.90
N LEU A 504 -64.24 -6.82 -21.75
CA LEU A 504 -64.62 -8.20 -21.45
C LEU A 504 -66.15 -8.35 -21.55
N ILE A 505 -66.59 -9.36 -22.28
CA ILE A 505 -68.00 -9.65 -22.54
C ILE A 505 -68.30 -11.08 -22.08
N HIS A 506 -69.04 -11.21 -20.99
CA HIS A 506 -69.59 -12.47 -20.47
C HIS A 506 -71.13 -12.43 -20.60
N PRO A 507 -71.84 -13.56 -20.78
CA PRO A 507 -73.30 -13.57 -20.91
C PRO A 507 -74.06 -12.86 -19.78
N SER A 508 -73.47 -12.75 -18.59
CA SER A 508 -74.05 -12.09 -17.42
C SER A 508 -73.42 -10.75 -17.05
N ALA A 509 -72.36 -10.31 -17.73
CA ALA A 509 -71.61 -9.11 -17.37
C ALA A 509 -70.80 -8.57 -18.55
N GLN A 510 -70.78 -7.26 -18.72
CA GLN A 510 -69.92 -6.58 -19.69
C GLN A 510 -69.17 -5.45 -18.99
N THR A 511 -67.86 -5.37 -19.21
CA THR A 511 -67.05 -4.26 -18.69
C THR A 511 -67.17 -3.05 -19.61
N GLN A 512 -66.89 -1.86 -19.06
CA GLN A 512 -66.64 -0.69 -19.90
C GLN A 512 -65.40 -0.93 -20.78
N ALA A 513 -65.39 -0.31 -21.96
CA ALA A 513 -64.21 -0.31 -22.82
C ALA A 513 -63.13 0.59 -22.23
N MET A 514 -61.88 0.11 -22.25
CA MET A 514 -60.74 0.84 -21.75
C MET A 514 -59.75 1.10 -22.87
N ALA A 515 -59.19 2.29 -22.91
CA ALA A 515 -58.17 2.70 -23.87
C ALA A 515 -56.78 2.61 -23.24
N VAL A 516 -55.83 1.97 -23.92
CA VAL A 516 -54.43 1.80 -23.49
C VAL A 516 -53.49 2.07 -24.66
N ARG A 517 -52.23 2.40 -24.39
CA ARG A 517 -51.24 2.76 -25.41
C ARG A 517 -50.24 1.65 -25.71
N SER A 518 -50.29 0.55 -24.98
CA SER A 518 -49.36 -0.56 -25.16
C SER A 518 -49.97 -1.91 -24.76
N GLU A 519 -49.41 -2.99 -25.30
CA GLU A 519 -49.73 -4.35 -24.87
C GLU A 519 -49.46 -4.57 -23.37
N SER A 520 -48.39 -3.99 -22.83
CA SER A 520 -48.05 -4.13 -21.41
C SER A 520 -49.13 -3.53 -20.51
N GLU A 521 -49.56 -2.31 -20.81
CA GLU A 521 -50.64 -1.63 -20.09
C GLU A 521 -51.97 -2.39 -20.21
N MET A 522 -52.27 -2.92 -21.41
CA MET A 522 -53.44 -3.77 -21.62
C MET A 522 -53.44 -4.98 -20.69
N ASN A 523 -52.32 -5.71 -20.61
CA ASN A 523 -52.22 -6.92 -19.79
C ASN A 523 -52.29 -6.63 -18.29
N GLU A 524 -51.71 -5.51 -17.85
CA GLU A 524 -51.81 -5.06 -16.46
C GLU A 524 -53.28 -4.80 -16.08
N GLN A 525 -53.99 -4.04 -16.90
CA GLN A 525 -55.40 -3.75 -16.70
C GLN A 525 -56.30 -5.00 -16.80
N LEU A 526 -56.03 -5.87 -17.78
CA LEU A 526 -56.72 -7.14 -17.97
C LEU A 526 -56.64 -8.02 -16.72
N SER A 527 -55.47 -8.08 -16.08
CA SER A 527 -55.25 -8.87 -14.87
C SER A 527 -56.15 -8.45 -13.71
N GLN A 528 -56.56 -7.18 -13.65
CA GLN A 528 -57.48 -6.68 -12.64
C GLN A 528 -58.94 -6.94 -13.05
N MET A 529 -59.28 -6.72 -14.32
CA MET A 529 -60.65 -6.88 -14.84
C MET A 529 -61.10 -8.34 -14.80
N ILE A 530 -60.22 -9.28 -15.15
CA ILE A 530 -60.55 -10.71 -15.21
C ILE A 530 -60.97 -11.28 -13.84
N THR A 531 -60.50 -10.70 -12.73
CA THR A 531 -60.90 -11.14 -11.38
C THR A 531 -62.40 -10.96 -11.12
N ARG A 532 -63.03 -9.98 -11.78
CA ARG A 532 -64.45 -9.64 -11.63
C ARG A 532 -65.38 -10.41 -12.59
N ILE A 533 -64.82 -11.08 -13.59
CA ILE A 533 -65.59 -11.89 -14.54
C ILE A 533 -65.89 -13.27 -13.94
N PRO A 534 -67.15 -13.75 -13.96
CA PRO A 534 -67.48 -15.10 -13.50
C PRO A 534 -66.72 -16.20 -14.27
N LYS A 535 -66.61 -17.38 -13.65
CA LYS A 535 -66.09 -18.58 -14.33
C LYS A 535 -67.01 -18.96 -15.50
N GLY A 536 -66.43 -19.48 -16.57
CA GLY A 536 -67.13 -19.81 -17.80
C GLY A 536 -66.48 -19.18 -19.02
N VAL A 537 -67.22 -19.17 -20.13
CA VAL A 537 -66.75 -18.62 -21.40
C VAL A 537 -67.06 -17.13 -21.44
N PHE A 538 -66.03 -16.32 -21.71
CA PHE A 538 -66.18 -14.90 -22.02
C PHE A 538 -65.41 -14.56 -23.30
N VAL A 539 -65.68 -13.38 -23.85
CA VAL A 539 -65.02 -12.85 -25.03
C VAL A 539 -64.25 -11.60 -24.63
N VAL A 540 -62.98 -11.52 -25.05
CA VAL A 540 -62.22 -10.27 -25.05
C VAL A 540 -62.41 -9.64 -26.43
N GLU A 541 -63.00 -8.46 -26.46
CA GLU A 541 -63.04 -7.63 -27.67
C GLU A 541 -61.88 -6.64 -27.62
N ILE A 542 -61.08 -6.60 -28.68
CA ILE A 542 -59.93 -5.71 -28.84
C ILE A 542 -60.12 -4.93 -30.14
N GLN A 543 -59.96 -3.62 -30.09
CA GLN A 543 -60.05 -2.73 -31.24
C GLN A 543 -58.80 -1.85 -31.30
N TRP A 544 -58.24 -1.69 -32.50
CA TRP A 544 -57.11 -0.80 -32.77
C TRP A 544 -57.27 -0.25 -34.19
N GLY A 545 -57.04 1.05 -34.38
CA GLY A 545 -57.36 1.72 -35.64
C GLY A 545 -58.82 1.47 -36.08
N GLN A 546 -59.01 0.85 -37.26
CA GLN A 546 -60.32 0.39 -37.77
C GLN A 546 -60.56 -1.12 -37.63
N LYS A 547 -59.63 -1.85 -36.98
CA LYS A 547 -59.68 -3.31 -36.83
C LYS A 547 -60.34 -3.68 -35.50
N VAL A 548 -61.08 -4.79 -35.48
CA VAL A 548 -61.70 -5.37 -34.27
C VAL A 548 -61.46 -6.87 -34.27
N GLU A 549 -61.08 -7.41 -33.13
CA GLU A 549 -60.88 -8.84 -32.92
C GLU A 549 -61.59 -9.33 -31.66
N HIS A 550 -62.20 -10.51 -31.74
CA HIS A 550 -62.90 -11.16 -30.63
C HIS A 550 -62.19 -12.46 -30.26
N ILE A 551 -61.65 -12.52 -29.04
CA ILE A 551 -60.95 -13.70 -28.54
C ILE A 551 -61.82 -14.40 -27.50
N LYS A 552 -62.22 -15.64 -27.80
CA LYS A 552 -62.97 -16.48 -26.87
C LYS A 552 -62.04 -17.09 -25.83
N VAL A 553 -62.32 -16.85 -24.55
CA VAL A 553 -61.52 -17.35 -23.42
C VAL A 553 -62.41 -18.17 -22.49
N LEU A 554 -61.92 -19.35 -22.10
CA LEU A 554 -62.54 -20.18 -21.06
C LEU A 554 -61.85 -19.93 -19.72
N LYS A 555 -62.54 -19.33 -18.76
CA LYS A 555 -62.09 -19.16 -17.37
C LYS A 555 -62.56 -20.32 -16.50
N GLN A 556 -61.64 -20.99 -15.81
CA GLN A 556 -61.93 -22.14 -14.94
C GLN A 556 -62.06 -21.81 -13.46
#